data_AF-A0A1I0U2J6-F1
#
_entry.id   AF-A0A1I0U2J6-F1
#
_cell.length_a   1.000
_cell.length_b   1.000
_cell.length_c   1.000
_cell.angle_alpha   90.00
_cell.angle_beta   90.00
_cell.angle_gamma   90.00
#
_symmetry.space_group_name_H-M   'P 1'
#
loop_
_entity.id
_entity.type
_entity.pdbx_description
1 polymer ?
#
loop_
_entity_poly.entity_id
_entity_poly.type
_entity_poly.pdbx_seq_one_letter_code
_entity_poly.pdbx_strand_id
1 'polypeptide(L)' 'MLGYLAGSKVGAWCYNLFHHKTIAILTFLVGFYYKVPALQLSGIILFAHSSMDRALGYGLKYSDAFNHTHLGLIGKNK' A
#
# COMPACT_ATOMS: atom_id res chain seq x y z
N MET A 1 -7.85 3.67 -2.15
CA MET A 1 -9.13 3.97 -1.45
C MET A 1 -10.36 3.64 -2.27
N LEU A 2 -10.36 3.82 -3.60
CA LEU A 2 -11.51 3.52 -4.47
C LEU A 2 -12.12 2.12 -4.28
N GLY A 3 -11.31 1.10 -3.96
CA GLY A 3 -11.81 -0.25 -3.68
C GLY A 3 -12.81 -0.33 -2.51
N TYR A 4 -12.82 0.64 -1.60
CA TYR A 4 -13.81 0.70 -0.51
C TYR A 4 -15.21 1.05 -0.99
N LEU A 5 -15.37 1.59 -2.21
CA LEU A 5 -16.69 1.76 -2.84
C LEU A 5 -17.38 0.41 -3.10
N ALA A 6 -16.61 -0.66 -3.26
CA ALA A 6 -17.09 -2.03 -3.41
C ALA A 6 -17.13 -2.81 -2.07
N GLY A 7 -16.95 -2.13 -0.94
CA GLY A 7 -16.98 -2.69 0.41
C GLY A 7 -15.60 -2.82 1.08
N SER A 8 -15.62 -3.04 2.40
CA SER A 8 -14.42 -3.04 3.26
C SER A 8 -13.41 -4.13 2.88
N LYS A 9 -13.88 -5.33 2.53
CA LYS A 9 -13.02 -6.45 2.13
C LYS A 9 -12.21 -6.12 0.87
N VAL A 10 -12.89 -5.68 -0.18
CA VAL A 10 -12.25 -5.32 -1.47
C VAL A 10 -11.32 -4.13 -1.27
N GLY A 11 -11.78 -3.12 -0.52
CA GLY A 11 -10.99 -1.96 -0.16
C GLY A 11 -9.68 -2.30 0.56
N ALA A 12 -9.74 -3.18 1.57
CA ALA A 12 -8.57 -3.62 2.32
C ALA A 12 -7.59 -4.41 1.45
N TRP A 13 -8.09 -5.33 0.62
CA TRP A 13 -7.26 -6.09 -0.33
C TRP A 13 -6.56 -5.19 -1.33
N CYS A 14 -7.29 -4.31 -2.02
CA CYS A 14 -6.71 -3.37 -2.97
C CYS A 14 -5.66 -2.48 -2.30
N TYR A 15 -5.97 -1.94 -1.12
CA TYR A 15 -5.01 -1.11 -0.39
C TYR A 15 -3.74 -1.89 -0.04
N ASN A 16 -3.87 -3.06 0.57
CA ASN A 16 -2.73 -3.87 1.02
C ASN A 16 -1.84 -4.29 -0.16
N LEU A 17 -2.42 -4.59 -1.32
CA LEU A 17 -1.68 -4.92 -2.54
C LEU A 17 -0.76 -3.77 -2.96
N PHE A 18 -1.27 -2.55 -3.08
CA PHE A 18 -0.46 -1.38 -3.46
C PHE A 18 0.51 -0.92 -2.37
N HIS A 19 0.27 -1.30 -1.10
CA HIS A 19 1.16 -0.97 0.03
C HIS A 19 2.13 -2.10 0.38
N HIS A 20 2.10 -3.23 -0.34
CA HIS A 20 3.02 -4.33 -0.11
C HIS A 20 4.42 -4.00 -0.68
N LYS A 21 5.40 -3.78 0.20
CA LYS A 21 6.75 -3.36 -0.23
C LYS A 21 7.44 -4.37 -1.15
N THR A 22 7.18 -5.67 -1.00
CA THR A 22 7.70 -6.68 -1.94
C THR A 22 7.18 -6.46 -3.37
N ILE A 23 5.92 -6.06 -3.56
CA ILE A 23 5.38 -5.76 -4.89
C ILE A 23 6.06 -4.54 -5.49
N ALA A 24 6.33 -3.52 -4.67
CA ALA A 24 7.08 -2.34 -5.10
C ALA A 24 8.51 -2.70 -5.55
N ILE A 25 9.23 -3.51 -4.75
CA ILE A 25 10.58 -3.98 -5.07
C ILE A 25 10.58 -4.84 -6.34
N LEU A 26 9.64 -5.79 -6.46
CA LEU A 26 9.52 -6.63 -7.65
C LEU A 26 9.24 -5.79 -8.91
N THR A 27 8.34 -4.79 -8.81
CA THR A 27 8.07 -3.85 -9.90
C THR A 27 9.34 -3.12 -10.33
N PHE A 28 10.13 -2.63 -9.37
CA PHE A 28 11.42 -2.00 -9.66
C PHE A 28 12.39 -2.98 -10.35
N LEU A 29 12.57 -4.19 -9.80
CA LEU A 29 13.50 -5.19 -10.34
C LEU A 29 13.13 -5.64 -11.76
N VAL A 30 11.83 -5.80 -12.05
CA VAL A 30 11.35 -6.09 -13.40
C VAL A 30 11.67 -4.92 -14.35
N GLY A 31 11.40 -3.69 -13.93
CA GLY A 31 11.75 -2.49 -14.71
C GLY A 31 13.25 -2.34 -14.92
N PHE A 32 14.06 -2.75 -13.94
CA PHE A 32 15.50 -2.77 -14.05
C PHE A 32 15.98 -3.81 -15.07
N TYR A 33 15.50 -5.05 -14.96
CA TYR A 33 15.87 -6.16 -15.82
C TYR A 33 15.52 -5.90 -17.30
N TYR A 34 14.31 -5.40 -17.57
CA TYR A 34 13.86 -5.07 -18.93
C TYR A 34 14.27 -3.66 -19.40
N LYS A 35 15.03 -2.92 -18.59
CA LYS A 35 15.47 -1.54 -18.89
C LYS A 35 14.30 -0.60 -19.25
N VAL A 36 13.20 -0.69 -18.50
CA VAL A 36 12.01 0.17 -18.63
C VAL A 36 12.02 1.22 -17.51
N PRO A 37 12.48 2.46 -17.75
CA PRO A 37 12.63 3.47 -16.69
C PRO A 37 11.31 3.83 -16.01
N ALA A 38 10.21 3.85 -16.77
CA ALA A 38 8.88 4.12 -16.22
C ALA A 38 8.47 3.08 -15.16
N LEU A 39 8.83 1.81 -15.38
CA LEU A 39 8.52 0.73 -14.45
C LEU A 39 9.42 0.78 -13.20
N GLN A 40 10.69 1.17 -13.37
CA GLN A 40 11.58 1.45 -12.24
C GLN A 40 11.04 2.59 -11.36
N LEU A 41 10.67 3.72 -11.98
CA LEU A 41 10.09 4.86 -11.28
C LEU A 41 8.80 4.47 -10.56
N SER A 42 7.94 3.66 -11.19
CA SER A 42 6.71 3.17 -10.57
C SER A 42 7.00 2.35 -9.31
N GLY A 43 7.99 1.46 -9.34
CA GLY A 43 8.42 0.70 -8.16
C GLY A 43 8.97 1.58 -7.03
N ILE A 44 9.77 2.60 -7.38
CA ILE A 44 10.29 3.59 -6.42
C ILE A 44 9.13 4.36 -5.77
N ILE A 45 8.20 4.87 -6.58
CA ILE A 45 7.03 5.62 -6.09
C ILE A 45 6.18 4.74 -5.18
N LEU A 46 5.90 3.49 -5.55
CA LEU A 46 5.13 2.56 -4.71
C LEU A 46 5.83 2.29 -3.37
N PHE A 47 7.14 2.08 -3.37
CA PHE A 47 7.90 1.84 -2.15
C PHE A 47 7.94 3.07 -1.24
N ALA A 48 8.18 4.24 -1.82
CA ALA A 48 8.18 5.51 -1.10
C ALA A 48 6.79 5.81 -0.52
N HIS A 49 5.72 5.61 -1.30
CA HIS A 49 4.35 5.79 -0.86
C HIS A 49 4.00 4.87 0.33
N SER A 50 4.28 3.57 0.22
CA SER A 50 4.08 2.61 1.32
C SER A 50 4.89 2.96 2.58
N SER A 51 6.11 3.47 2.41
CA SER A 51 6.97 3.85 3.54
C SER A 51 6.55 5.17 4.19
N MET A 52 6.08 6.13 3.40
CA MET A 52 5.51 7.38 3.91
C MET A 52 4.21 7.11 4.68
N ASP A 53 3.33 6.29 4.13
CA ASP A 53 2.07 5.87 4.78
C ASP A 53 2.37 5.21 6.15
N ARG A 54 3.35 4.30 6.20
CA ARG A 54 3.87 3.73 7.46
C ARG A 54 4.36 4.76 8.46
N ALA A 55 5.12 5.76 8.01
CA ALA A 55 5.66 6.81 8.86
C ALA A 55 4.56 7.71 9.44
N LEU A 56 3.44 7.87 8.72
CA LEU A 56 2.26 8.61 9.16
C LEU A 56 1.32 7.79 10.06
N GLY A 57 1.73 6.58 10.47
CA GLY A 57 0.94 5.71 11.35
C GLY A 57 -0.14 4.90 10.62
N TYR A 58 -0.23 5.02 9.29
CA TYR A 58 -1.09 4.16 8.51
C TYR A 58 -0.48 2.76 8.37
N GLY A 59 -1.37 1.79 8.16
CA GLY A 59 -0.95 0.42 8.10
C GLY A 59 -1.79 -0.52 7.28
N LEU A 60 -1.30 -1.76 7.15
CA LEU A 60 -2.04 -2.78 6.41
C LEU A 60 -3.39 -2.97 7.09
N LYS A 61 -4.42 -2.96 6.26
CA LYS A 61 -5.83 -2.87 6.64
C LYS A 61 -6.38 -4.26 6.90
N TYR A 62 -7.11 -4.39 8.00
CA TYR A 62 -8.02 -5.51 8.18
C TYR A 62 -9.28 -5.31 7.33
N SER A 63 -10.00 -6.39 7.08
CA SER A 63 -11.12 -6.42 6.14
C SER A 63 -12.46 -5.97 6.74
N ASP A 64 -12.46 -5.63 8.03
CA ASP A 64 -13.59 -5.19 8.82
C ASP A 64 -13.79 -3.66 8.78
N ALA A 65 -12.71 -2.87 8.78
CA ALA A 65 -12.82 -1.41 8.73
C ALA A 65 -11.56 -0.72 8.16
N PHE A 66 -11.74 0.45 7.53
CA PHE A 66 -10.63 1.25 7.01
C PHE A 66 -9.65 1.73 8.09
N ASN A 67 -10.14 2.03 9.29
CA ASN A 67 -9.29 2.53 10.37
C ASN A 67 -8.59 1.42 11.14
N HIS A 68 -8.96 0.16 10.93
CA HIS A 68 -8.37 -0.97 11.65
C HIS A 68 -7.16 -1.50 10.87
N THR A 69 -5.98 -1.34 11.47
CA THR A 69 -4.71 -1.75 10.85
C THR A 69 -3.90 -2.62 11.79
N HIS A 70 -2.87 -3.29 11.27
CA HIS A 70 -1.95 -4.04 12.14
C HIS A 70 -1.13 -3.18 13.11
N LEU A 71 -1.05 -1.87 12.89
CA LEU A 71 -0.43 -0.95 13.85
C LEU A 71 -1.42 -0.45 14.92
N GLY A 72 -2.69 -0.87 14.82
CA GLY A 72 -3.77 -0.44 15.68
C GLY A 72 -4.87 0.32 14.92
N LEU A 73 -5.78 0.90 15.70
CA LEU A 73 -6.89 1.71 15.21
C LEU A 73 -6.44 3.15 14.97
N ILE A 74 -6.59 3.63 13.73
CA ILE A 74 -6.31 5.01 13.34
C ILE A 74 -7.45 5.91 13.83
N GLY A 75 -7.12 7.12 14.30
CA GLY A 75 -8.11 8.08 14.77
C GLY A 75 -8.61 7.82 16.20
N LYS A 76 -8.06 6.82 16.90
CA LYS A 76 -8.23 6.68 18.35
C LYS A 76 -7.37 7.73 19.06
N ASN A 77 -7.80 8.98 19.01
CA ASN A 77 -7.55 9.92 20.10
C ASN A 77 -8.67 9.74 21.12
N LYS A 78 -8.34 9.89 22.40
CA LYS A 78 -9.26 9.83 23.55
C LYS A 78 -10.57 10.57 23.31
#